data_AF-A0A3D9XX09-F1
#
_entry.id   AF-A0A3D9XX09-F1
#
_cell.length_a   1.000
_cell.length_b   1.000
_cell.length_c   1.000
_cell.angle_alpha   90.00
_cell.angle_beta   90.00
_cell.angle_gamma   90.00
#
_symmetry.space_group_name_H-M   'P 1'
#
loop_
_entity.id
_entity.type
_entity.pdbx_description
1 polymer ?
#
loop_
_entity_poly.entity_id
_entity_poly.type
_entity_poly.pdbx_seq_one_letter_code
_entity_poly.pdbx_strand_id
1 'polypeptide(L)'
;MRDDLNVSEKRLIAALDRIDQFLDRTAAARHAPQPVPADAEAASQLHELQAENRRLSQELAALHERQSVTLSDCEQRLAEAHRRLVEAGEEAARLSAANEALAEANRALIAAQQGDGAQDEARRALEAEVESLRAARAAEVAQMGEIVDALDRMIEAPAPAEGVSETAPAPDTAEHADAALDEGRG
;
A
#
# COMPACT_ATOMS: atom_id res chain seq x y z
N MET A 1 51.30 56.41 -65.13
CA MET A 1 52.01 55.13 -65.35
C MET A 1 52.94 54.75 -64.20
N ARG A 2 53.97 55.53 -63.83
CA ARG A 2 54.82 55.17 -62.66
C ARG A 2 54.10 55.25 -61.31
N ASP A 3 53.19 56.21 -61.15
CA ASP A 3 52.42 56.36 -59.90
C ASP A 3 51.36 55.27 -59.72
N ASP A 4 50.70 54.83 -60.80
CA ASP A 4 49.71 53.75 -60.76
C ASP A 4 50.35 52.40 -60.38
N LEU A 5 51.58 52.17 -60.85
CA LEU A 5 52.37 50.99 -60.49
C LEU A 5 52.72 51.00 -59.00
N ASN A 6 53.19 52.14 -58.47
CA ASN A 6 53.47 52.32 -57.05
C ASN A 6 52.22 52.13 -56.16
N VAL A 7 51.04 52.58 -56.63
CA VAL A 7 49.77 52.35 -55.93
C VAL A 7 49.39 50.87 -55.96
N SER A 8 49.61 50.18 -57.07
CA SER A 8 49.34 48.74 -57.18
C SER A 8 50.28 47.89 -56.30
N GLU A 9 51.55 48.25 -56.20
CA GLU A 9 52.55 47.58 -55.36
C GLU A 9 52.22 47.73 -53.87
N LYS A 10 51.90 48.94 -53.42
CA LYS A 10 51.45 49.19 -52.04
C LYS A 10 50.19 48.40 -51.69
N ARG A 11 49.25 48.25 -52.64
CA ARG A 11 48.05 47.43 -52.46
C ARG A 11 48.37 45.94 -52.39
N LEU A 12 49.34 45.47 -53.19
CA LEU A 12 49.77 44.07 -53.18
C LEU A 12 50.45 43.71 -51.86
N ILE A 13 51.35 44.57 -51.36
CA ILE A 13 52.02 44.40 -50.07
C ILE A 13 50.99 44.33 -48.94
N ALA A 14 50.03 45.27 -48.91
CA ALA A 14 48.97 45.26 -47.90
C ALA A 14 48.05 44.02 -48.00
N ALA A 15 47.82 43.49 -49.20
CA ALA A 15 47.05 42.27 -49.39
C ALA A 15 47.82 41.03 -48.91
N LEU A 16 49.14 40.97 -49.15
CA LEU A 16 50.01 39.90 -48.68
C LEU A 16 50.14 39.91 -47.16
N ASP A 17 50.35 41.07 -46.54
CA ASP A 17 50.38 41.20 -45.08
C ASP A 17 49.07 40.74 -44.42
N ARG A 18 47.93 41.01 -45.07
CA ARG A 18 46.62 40.54 -44.60
C ARG A 18 46.47 39.02 -44.72
N ILE A 19 47.04 38.42 -45.76
CA ILE A 19 47.05 36.96 -45.95
C ILE A 19 47.96 36.31 -44.91
N ASP A 20 49.16 36.85 -44.66
CA ASP A 20 50.07 36.35 -43.64
C ASP A 20 49.44 36.41 -42.25
N GLN A 21 48.82 37.54 -41.89
CA GLN A 21 48.07 37.67 -40.63
C GLN A 21 46.87 36.72 -40.54
N PHE A 22 46.27 36.35 -41.67
CA PHE A 22 45.19 35.37 -41.72
C PHE A 22 45.74 33.95 -41.55
N LEU A 23 46.84 33.62 -42.23
CA LEU A 23 47.53 32.34 -42.11
C LEU A 23 48.02 32.12 -40.68
N ASP A 24 48.65 33.12 -40.06
CA ASP A 24 49.09 33.07 -38.66
C ASP A 24 47.92 32.86 -37.70
N ARG A 25 46.79 33.56 -37.92
CA ARG A 25 45.57 33.34 -37.13
C ARG A 25 45.01 31.93 -37.31
N THR A 26 44.99 31.40 -38.53
CA THR A 26 44.51 30.04 -38.77
C THR A 26 45.47 28.99 -38.22
N ALA A 27 46.77 29.22 -38.26
CA ALA A 27 47.78 28.35 -37.68
C ALA A 27 47.69 28.34 -36.14
N ALA A 28 47.51 29.52 -35.53
CA ALA A 28 47.27 29.67 -34.09
C ALA A 28 45.95 29.00 -33.66
N ALA A 29 44.88 29.14 -34.44
CA ALA A 29 43.60 28.47 -34.17
C ALA A 29 43.70 26.93 -34.30
N ARG A 30 44.56 26.41 -35.18
CA ARG A 30 44.81 24.97 -35.31
C ARG A 30 45.70 24.41 -34.20
N HIS A 31 46.59 25.23 -33.63
CA HIS A 31 47.45 24.86 -32.50
C HIS A 31 46.83 25.17 -31.14
N ALA A 32 45.68 25.84 -31.09
CA ALA A 32 44.92 25.99 -29.87
C ALA A 32 44.41 24.59 -29.44
N PRO A 33 44.57 24.21 -28.16
CA PRO A 33 43.99 22.98 -27.66
C PRO A 33 42.48 23.03 -27.90
N GLN A 34 41.98 22.10 -28.71
CA GLN A 34 40.55 21.88 -28.87
C GLN A 34 39.95 21.67 -27.48
N PRO A 35 38.89 22.39 -27.09
CA PRO A 35 38.21 22.07 -25.84
C PRO A 35 37.74 20.61 -25.91
N VAL A 36 38.13 19.82 -24.91
CA VAL A 36 37.56 18.48 -24.69
C VAL A 36 36.04 18.66 -24.66
N PRO A 37 35.25 17.92 -25.44
CA PRO A 37 33.86 18.28 -25.67
C PRO A 37 33.06 18.07 -24.38
N ALA A 38 32.61 19.17 -23.76
CA ALA A 38 31.64 19.15 -22.66
C ALA A 38 30.39 18.32 -23.00
N ASP A 39 30.11 18.13 -24.29
CA ASP A 39 29.03 17.31 -24.83
C ASP A 39 29.19 15.79 -24.56
N ALA A 40 30.42 15.28 -24.42
CA ALA A 40 30.64 13.85 -24.17
C ALA A 40 30.37 13.47 -22.71
N GLU A 41 30.81 14.31 -21.77
CA GLU A 41 30.53 14.14 -20.34
C GLU A 41 29.03 14.33 -20.05
N ALA A 42 28.40 15.35 -20.66
CA ALA A 42 26.95 15.56 -20.56
C ALA A 42 26.15 14.39 -21.15
N ALA A 43 26.58 13.81 -22.27
CA ALA A 43 25.93 12.62 -22.84
C ALA A 43 26.07 11.39 -21.93
N SER A 44 27.23 11.19 -21.29
CA SER A 44 27.43 10.11 -20.31
C SER A 44 26.49 10.27 -19.12
N GLN A 45 26.42 11.48 -18.54
CA GLN A 45 25.54 11.78 -17.41
C GLN A 45 24.06 11.56 -17.77
N LEU A 46 23.61 11.96 -18.97
CA LEU A 46 22.25 11.70 -19.43
C LEU A 46 21.97 10.20 -19.57
N HIS A 47 22.93 9.42 -20.07
CA HIS A 47 22.80 7.97 -20.17
C HIS A 47 22.70 7.29 -18.79
N GLU A 48 23.50 7.73 -17.83
CA GLU A 48 23.44 7.25 -16.44
C GLU A 48 22.09 7.56 -15.80
N LEU A 49 21.63 8.82 -15.89
CA LEU A 49 20.33 9.23 -15.36
C LEU A 49 19.17 8.49 -16.03
N GLN A 50 19.25 8.21 -17.33
CA GLN A 50 18.24 7.41 -18.03
C GLN A 50 18.25 5.95 -17.56
N ALA A 51 19.42 5.36 -17.31
CA ALA A 51 19.54 4.01 -16.78
C ALA A 51 18.96 3.92 -15.37
N GLU A 52 19.26 4.90 -14.51
CA GLU A 52 18.71 5.01 -13.17
C GLU A 52 17.19 5.20 -13.20
N ASN A 53 16.68 6.08 -14.06
CA ASN A 53 15.24 6.31 -14.19
C ASN A 53 14.50 5.04 -14.64
N ARG A 54 15.07 4.26 -15.58
CA ARG A 54 14.51 2.95 -15.98
C ARG A 54 14.49 1.98 -14.81
N ARG A 55 15.57 1.91 -14.03
CA ARG A 55 15.66 1.05 -12.85
C ARG A 55 14.60 1.44 -11.80
N LEU A 56 14.52 2.71 -11.43
CA LEU A 56 13.53 3.21 -10.48
C LEU A 56 12.09 2.96 -10.98
N SER A 57 11.83 3.14 -12.27
CA SER A 57 10.52 2.84 -12.85
C SER A 57 10.15 1.37 -12.75
N GLN A 58 11.12 0.46 -12.94
CA GLN A 58 10.92 -0.98 -12.75
C GLN A 58 10.68 -1.32 -11.28
N GLU A 59 11.43 -0.72 -10.35
CA GLU A 59 11.24 -0.90 -8.91
C GLU A 59 9.85 -0.40 -8.47
N LEU A 60 9.40 0.76 -8.95
CA LEU A 60 8.05 1.29 -8.70
C LEU A 60 6.95 0.37 -9.27
N ALA A 61 7.13 -0.16 -10.48
CA ALA A 61 6.17 -1.09 -11.07
C ALA A 61 6.05 -2.38 -10.22
N ALA A 62 7.18 -2.94 -9.80
CA ALA A 62 7.21 -4.11 -8.94
C ALA A 62 6.60 -3.83 -7.55
N LEU A 63 6.83 -2.64 -7.00
CA LEU A 63 6.22 -2.23 -5.74
C LEU A 63 4.69 -2.08 -5.87
N HIS A 64 4.21 -1.44 -6.93
CA HIS A 64 2.78 -1.33 -7.20
C HIS A 64 2.12 -2.69 -7.41
N GLU A 65 2.78 -3.62 -8.10
CA GLU A 65 2.28 -4.99 -8.26
C GLU A 65 2.14 -5.67 -6.90
N ARG A 66 3.19 -5.63 -6.05
CA ARG A 66 3.14 -6.17 -4.68
C ARG A 66 2.04 -5.52 -3.85
N GLN A 67 1.91 -4.19 -3.91
CA GLN A 67 0.87 -3.45 -3.20
C GLN A 67 -0.52 -3.87 -3.67
N SER A 68 -0.74 -3.99 -4.99
CA SER A 68 -2.03 -4.43 -5.54
C SER A 68 -2.41 -5.83 -5.08
N VAL A 69 -1.45 -6.75 -5.01
CA VAL A 69 -1.66 -8.11 -4.47
C VAL A 69 -2.00 -8.05 -2.99
N THR A 70 -1.27 -7.29 -2.18
CA THR A 70 -1.55 -7.16 -0.74
C THR A 70 -2.89 -6.50 -0.45
N LEU A 71 -3.28 -5.50 -1.24
CA LEU A 71 -4.59 -4.84 -1.12
C LEU A 71 -5.70 -5.81 -1.49
N SER A 72 -5.55 -6.56 -2.58
CA SER A 72 -6.53 -7.57 -2.99
C SER A 72 -6.70 -8.67 -1.94
N ASP A 73 -5.60 -9.17 -1.35
CA ASP A 73 -5.65 -10.15 -0.25
C ASP A 73 -6.38 -9.57 0.99
N CYS A 74 -6.04 -8.33 1.36
CA CYS A 74 -6.68 -7.65 2.48
C CYS A 74 -8.19 -7.46 2.24
N GLU A 75 -8.59 -7.03 1.05
CA GLU A 75 -9.99 -6.87 0.65
C GLU A 75 -10.75 -8.21 0.69
N GLN A 76 -10.13 -9.29 0.20
CA GLN A 76 -10.73 -10.63 0.25
C GLN A 76 -10.94 -11.11 1.70
N ARG A 77 -9.93 -10.93 2.57
CA ARG A 77 -10.01 -11.27 3.99
C ARG A 77 -11.07 -10.44 4.72
N LEU A 78 -11.19 -9.15 4.39
CA LEU A 78 -12.23 -8.29 4.95
C LEU A 78 -13.63 -8.73 4.51
N ALA A 79 -13.80 -9.05 3.22
CA ALA A 79 -15.08 -9.56 2.70
C ALA A 79 -15.48 -10.91 3.32
N GLU A 80 -14.52 -11.81 3.53
CA GLU A 80 -14.73 -13.07 4.24
C GLU A 80 -15.12 -12.85 5.71
N ALA A 81 -14.39 -12.00 6.44
CA ALA A 81 -14.70 -11.67 7.82
C ALA A 81 -16.09 -11.03 7.96
N HIS A 82 -16.46 -10.15 7.02
CA HIS A 82 -17.78 -9.52 7.02
C HIS A 82 -18.90 -10.55 6.81
N ARG A 83 -18.74 -11.50 5.87
CA ARG A 83 -19.72 -12.58 5.67
C ARG A 83 -19.91 -13.42 6.93
N ARG A 84 -18.81 -13.82 7.58
CA ARG A 84 -18.86 -14.58 8.84
C ARG A 84 -19.61 -13.82 9.95
N LEU A 85 -19.36 -12.52 10.09
CA LEU A 85 -20.07 -11.70 11.07
C LEU A 85 -21.58 -11.63 10.80
N VAL A 86 -21.99 -11.53 9.54
CA VAL A 86 -23.41 -11.54 9.15
C VAL A 86 -24.04 -12.90 9.48
N GLU A 87 -23.41 -14.00 9.07
CA GLU A 87 -23.89 -15.37 9.34
C GLU A 87 -24.03 -15.65 10.84
N ALA A 88 -23.03 -15.30 11.64
CA ALA A 88 -23.07 -15.42 13.10
C ALA A 88 -24.17 -14.54 13.72
N GLY A 89 -24.40 -13.34 13.18
CA GLY A 89 -25.48 -12.46 13.61
C GLY A 89 -26.87 -13.05 13.35
N GLU A 90 -27.08 -13.65 12.18
CA GLU A 90 -28.34 -14.34 11.84
C GLU A 90 -28.57 -15.57 12.71
N GLU A 91 -27.52 -16.32 13.04
CA GLU A 91 -27.59 -17.45 13.96
C GLU A 91 -27.92 -17.02 15.40
N ALA A 92 -27.27 -15.97 15.90
CA ALA A 92 -27.57 -15.41 17.21
C ALA A 92 -29.03 -14.92 17.31
N ALA A 93 -29.54 -14.27 16.25
CA ALA A 93 -30.94 -13.85 16.18
C ALA A 93 -31.91 -15.05 16.19
N ARG A 94 -31.59 -16.13 15.45
CA ARG A 94 -32.38 -17.37 15.45
C ARG A 94 -32.41 -18.04 16.82
N LEU A 95 -31.26 -18.14 17.50
CA LEU A 95 -31.18 -18.66 18.86
C LEU A 95 -31.99 -17.82 19.86
N SER A 96 -31.87 -16.49 19.79
CA SER A 96 -32.63 -15.59 20.65
C SER A 96 -34.14 -15.79 20.49
N ALA A 97 -34.62 -15.83 19.25
CA ALA A 97 -36.03 -16.04 18.94
C ALA A 97 -36.54 -17.41 19.45
N ALA A 98 -35.75 -18.48 19.27
CA ALA A 98 -36.11 -19.80 19.76
C ALA A 98 -36.16 -19.86 21.30
N ASN A 99 -35.23 -19.18 21.98
CA ASN A 99 -35.22 -19.08 23.43
C ASN A 99 -36.39 -18.25 23.98
N GLU A 100 -36.77 -17.16 23.31
CA GLU A 100 -37.96 -16.37 23.66
C GLU A 100 -39.24 -17.19 23.51
N ALA A 101 -39.38 -17.94 22.41
CA ALA A 101 -40.51 -18.84 22.18
C ALA A 101 -40.58 -19.94 23.27
N LEU A 102 -39.44 -20.52 23.65
CA LEU A 102 -39.36 -21.48 24.75
C LEU A 102 -39.78 -20.86 26.08
N ALA A 103 -39.31 -19.65 26.38
CA ALA A 103 -39.66 -18.94 27.62
C ALA A 103 -41.14 -18.58 27.67
N GLU A 104 -41.76 -18.23 26.55
CA GLU A 104 -43.21 -18.02 26.44
C GLU A 104 -43.99 -19.33 26.65
N ALA A 105 -43.58 -20.41 25.98
CA ALA A 105 -44.25 -21.70 26.11
C ALA A 105 -44.14 -22.28 27.54
N ASN A 106 -43.00 -22.09 28.21
CA ASN A 106 -42.83 -22.45 29.62
C ASN A 106 -43.77 -21.65 30.54
N ARG A 107 -43.93 -20.34 30.30
CA ARG A 107 -44.89 -19.52 31.05
C ARG A 107 -46.33 -19.99 30.82
N ALA A 108 -46.69 -20.31 29.58
CA ALA A 108 -48.01 -20.84 29.24
C ALA A 108 -48.29 -22.19 29.92
N LEU A 109 -47.30 -23.09 29.93
CA LEU A 109 -47.41 -24.39 30.58
C LEU A 109 -47.62 -24.26 32.11
N ILE A 110 -46.86 -23.38 32.77
CA ILE A 110 -47.01 -23.10 34.21
C ILE A 110 -48.41 -22.55 34.51
N ALA A 111 -48.93 -21.67 33.65
CA ALA A 111 -50.30 -21.13 33.81
C ALA A 111 -51.37 -22.21 33.56
N ALA A 112 -51.19 -23.06 32.55
CA ALA A 112 -52.12 -24.12 32.20
C ALA A 112 -52.17 -25.26 33.24
N GLN A 113 -51.06 -25.54 33.94
CA GLN A 113 -51.04 -26.48 35.08
C GLN A 113 -51.93 -26.02 36.25
N GLN A 114 -52.28 -24.73 36.32
CA GLN A 114 -53.22 -24.19 37.30
C GLN A 114 -54.68 -24.17 36.80
N GLY A 115 -54.96 -24.66 35.58
CA GLY A 115 -56.28 -24.71 34.94
C GLY A 115 -56.54 -26.02 34.16
N ASP A 116 -57.63 -26.06 33.38
CA ASP A 116 -58.13 -27.28 32.70
C ASP A 116 -57.54 -27.52 31.28
N GLY A 117 -56.64 -26.64 30.81
CA GLY A 117 -56.09 -26.62 29.44
C GLY A 117 -54.71 -27.28 29.27
N ALA A 118 -54.30 -28.17 30.17
CA ALA A 118 -52.91 -28.61 30.31
C ALA A 118 -52.31 -29.37 29.11
N GLN A 119 -53.12 -30.03 28.28
CA GLN A 119 -52.63 -30.97 27.26
C GLN A 119 -52.15 -30.27 25.97
N ASP A 120 -52.85 -29.23 25.50
CA ASP A 120 -52.45 -28.47 24.31
C ASP A 120 -51.24 -27.59 24.59
N GLU A 121 -51.14 -27.00 25.80
CA GLU A 121 -49.99 -26.17 26.15
C GLU A 121 -48.74 -27.00 26.49
N ALA A 122 -48.91 -28.23 26.98
CA ALA A 122 -47.81 -29.19 27.04
C ALA A 122 -47.26 -29.52 25.65
N ARG A 123 -48.14 -29.67 24.65
CA ARG A 123 -47.71 -29.90 23.26
C ARG A 123 -46.96 -28.69 22.69
N ARG A 124 -47.46 -27.46 22.88
CA ARG A 124 -46.76 -26.23 22.46
C ARG A 124 -45.40 -26.07 23.14
N ALA A 125 -45.30 -26.38 24.43
CA ALA A 125 -44.03 -26.34 25.16
C ALA A 125 -43.00 -27.31 24.60
N LEU A 126 -43.41 -28.55 24.29
CA LEU A 126 -42.53 -29.53 23.64
C LEU A 126 -42.11 -29.11 22.23
N GLU A 127 -43.01 -28.50 21.45
CA GLU A 127 -42.68 -27.99 20.12
C GLU A 127 -41.66 -26.83 20.19
N ALA A 128 -41.81 -25.92 21.15
CA ALA A 128 -40.85 -24.84 21.40
C ALA A 128 -39.49 -25.36 21.91
N GLU A 129 -39.49 -26.40 22.75
CA GLU A 129 -38.27 -27.06 23.23
C GLU A 129 -37.49 -27.71 22.09
N VAL A 130 -38.18 -28.44 21.22
CA VAL A 130 -37.56 -29.06 20.05
C VAL A 130 -36.97 -28.00 19.11
N GLU A 131 -37.63 -26.86 18.93
CA GLU A 131 -37.11 -25.78 18.09
C GLU A 131 -35.88 -25.10 18.72
N SER A 132 -35.90 -24.84 20.02
CA SER A 132 -34.74 -24.33 20.77
C SER A 132 -33.54 -25.28 20.70
N LEU A 133 -33.76 -26.59 20.91
CA LEU A 133 -32.70 -27.61 20.81
C LEU A 133 -32.14 -27.71 19.39
N ARG A 134 -32.98 -27.58 18.35
CA ARG A 134 -32.53 -27.57 16.95
C ARG A 134 -31.69 -26.34 16.64
N ALA A 135 -32.11 -25.16 17.10
CA ALA A 135 -31.36 -23.93 16.93
C ALA A 135 -30.00 -24.01 17.64
N ALA A 136 -29.97 -24.51 18.89
CA ALA A 136 -28.73 -24.73 19.65
C ALA A 136 -27.79 -25.70 18.92
N ARG A 137 -28.32 -26.82 18.42
CA ARG A 137 -27.53 -27.79 17.65
C ARG A 137 -27.00 -27.23 16.34
N ALA A 138 -27.76 -26.37 15.66
CA ALA A 138 -27.29 -25.70 14.44
C ALA A 138 -26.07 -24.81 14.76
N ALA A 139 -26.15 -24.04 15.84
CA ALA A 139 -25.05 -23.18 16.30
C ALA A 139 -23.81 -23.96 16.74
N GLU A 140 -23.98 -25.08 17.44
CA GLU A 140 -22.88 -25.98 17.77
C GLU A 140 -22.18 -26.54 16.53
N VAL A 141 -22.95 -26.93 15.51
CA VAL A 141 -22.40 -27.44 14.24
C VAL A 141 -21.67 -26.34 13.48
N ALA A 142 -22.22 -25.12 13.43
CA ALA A 142 -21.56 -23.97 12.82
C ALA A 142 -20.23 -23.66 13.52
N GLN A 143 -20.23 -23.57 14.85
CA GLN A 143 -19.02 -23.36 15.65
C GLN A 143 -17.98 -24.47 15.44
N MET A 144 -18.40 -25.74 15.37
CA MET A 144 -17.50 -26.85 15.09
C MET A 144 -16.86 -26.73 13.70
N GLY A 145 -17.64 -26.28 12.70
CA GLY A 145 -17.14 -25.98 11.36
C GLY A 145 -16.06 -24.90 11.37
N GLU A 146 -16.30 -23.79 12.10
CA GLU A 146 -15.30 -22.72 12.25
C GLU A 146 -14.00 -23.20 12.90
N ILE A 147 -14.09 -24.10 13.89
CA ILE A 147 -12.93 -24.70 14.55
C ILE A 147 -12.15 -25.57 13.56
N VAL A 148 -12.82 -26.42 12.78
CA VAL A 148 -12.16 -27.27 11.79
C VAL A 148 -11.48 -26.42 10.72
N ASP A 149 -12.15 -25.40 10.19
CA ASP A 149 -11.56 -24.46 9.22
C ASP A 149 -10.33 -23.74 9.79
N ALA A 150 -10.37 -23.37 11.09
CA ALA A 150 -9.21 -22.78 11.76
C ALA A 150 -8.05 -23.77 11.89
N LEU A 151 -8.32 -25.04 12.22
CA LEU A 151 -7.31 -26.09 12.30
C LEU A 151 -6.70 -26.41 10.93
N ASP A 152 -7.52 -26.51 9.88
CA ASP A 152 -7.04 -26.74 8.51
C ASP A 152 -6.11 -25.62 8.06
N ARG A 153 -6.47 -24.36 8.32
CA ARG A 153 -5.58 -23.22 8.06
C ARG A 153 -4.27 -23.28 8.83
N MET A 154 -4.28 -23.74 10.08
CA MET A 154 -3.04 -23.90 10.87
C MET A 154 -2.15 -25.03 10.33
N ILE A 155 -2.74 -26.06 9.73
CA ILE A 155 -2.01 -27.19 9.11
C ILE A 155 -1.47 -26.80 7.73
N GLU A 156 -2.24 -26.07 6.94
CA GLU A 156 -1.87 -25.64 5.58
C GLU A 156 -0.92 -24.44 5.57
N ALA A 157 -0.91 -23.62 6.62
CA ALA A 157 0.01 -22.50 6.72
C ALA A 157 1.46 -22.99 6.91
N PRO A 158 2.38 -22.82 5.94
CA PRO A 158 3.79 -22.94 6.23
C PRO A 158 4.16 -21.85 7.27
N ALA A 159 4.97 -22.22 8.26
CA ALA A 159 5.50 -21.27 9.24
C ALA A 159 6.01 -20.02 8.51
N PRO A 160 5.65 -18.80 8.96
CA PRO A 160 6.17 -17.59 8.34
C PRO A 160 7.69 -17.68 8.39
N ALA A 161 8.32 -17.58 7.22
CA ALA A 161 9.76 -17.56 7.12
C ALA A 161 10.28 -16.39 7.97
N GLU A 162 10.85 -16.71 9.13
CA GLU A 162 11.64 -15.75 9.87
C GLU A 162 12.85 -15.35 9.01
N GLY A 163 12.97 -14.05 8.75
CA GLY A 163 14.05 -13.41 8.00
C GLY A 163 13.46 -12.27 7.16
N VAL A 164 13.72 -10.99 7.44
CA VAL A 164 15.00 -10.36 7.77
C VAL A 164 14.74 -9.15 8.70
N SER A 165 15.58 -9.01 9.73
CA SER A 165 15.70 -7.80 10.56
C SER A 165 16.07 -6.56 9.74
N GLU A 166 15.41 -5.44 10.00
CA GLU A 166 16.14 -4.17 10.09
C GLU A 166 15.57 -3.34 11.23
N THR A 167 16.36 -3.30 12.30
CA THR A 167 16.22 -2.38 13.43
C THR A 167 16.27 -0.95 12.90
N ALA A 168 15.11 -0.31 12.74
CA ALA A 168 15.06 1.13 12.57
C ALA A 168 15.49 1.78 13.90
N PRO A 169 16.54 2.64 13.94
CA PRO A 169 16.81 3.43 15.12
C PRO A 169 15.68 4.45 15.31
N ALA A 170 15.08 4.47 16.49
CA ALA A 170 14.09 5.46 16.87
C ALA A 170 14.70 6.89 16.77
N PRO A 171 13.93 7.91 16.35
CA PRO A 171 14.39 9.28 16.42
C PRO A 171 14.53 9.71 17.88
N ASP A 172 15.72 10.17 18.20
CA ASP A 172 16.16 10.76 19.46
C ASP A 172 15.22 11.91 19.86
N THR A 173 14.37 11.70 20.88
CA THR A 173 13.60 12.79 21.49
C THR A 173 14.52 13.59 22.40
N ALA A 174 15.30 14.47 21.79
CA ALA A 174 16.00 15.54 22.48
C ALA A 174 14.97 16.57 22.97
N GLU A 175 14.59 16.43 24.24
CA GLU A 175 14.70 17.47 25.26
C GLU A 175 14.69 18.93 24.73
N HIS A 176 13.51 19.53 24.68
CA HIS A 176 13.37 20.96 24.91
C HIS A 176 12.58 21.19 26.19
N ALA A 177 13.38 21.37 27.24
CA ALA A 177 12.99 21.95 28.50
C ALA A 177 12.37 23.34 28.31
N ASP A 178 11.34 23.57 29.11
CA ASP A 178 11.14 24.78 29.90
C ASP A 178 10.95 26.11 29.15
N ALA A 179 9.68 26.43 28.89
CA ALA A 179 9.25 27.81 28.68
C ALA A 179 7.82 28.04 29.20
N ALA A 180 7.77 28.67 30.38
CA ALA A 180 6.77 29.67 30.78
C ALA A 180 5.28 29.25 30.77
N LEU A 181 4.85 28.66 31.89
CA LEU A 181 3.50 28.92 32.41
C LEU A 181 3.55 30.13 33.34
N ASP A 182 3.62 31.33 32.75
CA ASP A 182 3.19 32.57 33.39
C ASP A 182 2.28 33.28 32.41
N GLU A 183 0.98 33.08 32.55
CA GLU A 183 -0.08 34.09 32.34
C GLU A 183 -1.42 33.44 32.75
N GLY A 184 -1.93 33.79 33.94
CA GLY A 184 -3.22 33.27 34.38
C GLY A 184 -3.66 33.58 35.80
N ARG A 185 -3.53 34.83 36.27
CA ARG A 185 -4.31 35.35 37.41
C ARG A 185 -4.53 36.85 37.28
N GLY A 186 -5.79 37.29 37.36
CA GLY A 186 -6.15 38.68 37.66
C GLY A 186 -7.30 39.19 36.84
#